data_AF-A0A923DAI8-F1
#
_entry.id   AF-A0A923DAI8-F1
#
_cell.length_a   1.000
_cell.length_b   1.000
_cell.length_c   1.000
_cell.angle_alpha   90.00
_cell.angle_beta   90.00
_cell.angle_gamma   90.00
#
_symmetry.space_group_name_H-M   'P 1'
#
loop_
_entity.id
_entity.type
_entity.pdbx_description
1 polymer ?
#
loop_
_entity_poly.entity_id
_entity_poly.type
_entity_poly.pdbx_seq_one_letter_code
_entity_poly.pdbx_strand_id
1 'polypeptide(L)'
;MEKTQHTKLLIFVPEITPRVEYTFEFIFNTILGVEPGFTSNPNEFLQSNLPKINYSPASLSSGLFLKAHSLLFEKTISKQEITEVEYLQFRLFFPSSDDSFLPFDPFACIFYLITRYEEYLSVGTDEHERFTDSENILYKLGLHEKPIVDQIAYWISEKITDQFPEIKVRKRNFQFLTTIDIDNAWAFKNKKPIVSFGAVLKAIFHGRADELKQRLIVFLGIRKDPYDTYKYILETYKGLLNHIHFFFLIGDRNQYDKNISHKKKPFRELIASISSVCEVGIHPSYASNHKPWMFEKEKERLEDIIQRPITRSRQHYLKLQFPKTYQNLQKMGITEDFTMGFARIAGFRAGTCTPFPFFDLSRNRSTELMIHPFQVMDVTLKNYMHLDSEKAEQQIEKLMLEVKKVDGTFISLWHNESLKDSGQWLGWRKVFEQILETGTKYENE
;
A
#
# COMPACT_ATOMS: atom_id res chain seq x y z
N MET A 1 19.72 17.27 13.21
CA MET A 1 20.01 17.00 11.79
C MET A 1 21.49 16.65 11.68
N GLU A 2 21.85 15.39 11.92
CA GLU A 2 23.14 14.90 11.43
C GLU A 2 23.05 14.92 9.91
N LYS A 3 23.99 15.59 9.24
CA LYS A 3 24.16 15.46 7.80
C LYS A 3 24.54 14.00 7.56
N THR A 4 23.59 13.18 7.11
CA THR A 4 23.88 11.84 6.61
C THR A 4 24.91 12.02 5.51
N GLN A 5 26.13 11.60 5.77
CA GLN A 5 27.19 11.56 4.77
C GLN A 5 26.80 10.45 3.80
N HIS A 6 26.03 10.78 2.76
CA HIS A 6 25.62 9.80 1.76
C HIS A 6 26.88 9.21 1.14
N THR A 7 27.10 7.92 1.35
CA THR A 7 28.18 7.22 0.66
C THR A 7 27.74 7.06 -0.79
N LYS A 8 28.62 7.40 -1.74
CA LYS A 8 28.34 7.28 -3.16
C LYS A 8 28.73 5.89 -3.66
N LEU A 9 27.83 5.25 -4.40
CA LEU A 9 28.06 3.95 -5.03
C LEU A 9 28.04 4.11 -6.54
N LEU A 10 29.13 3.74 -7.23
CA LEU A 10 29.18 3.82 -8.69
C LEU A 10 28.67 2.53 -9.34
N ILE A 11 27.66 2.64 -10.19
CA ILE A 11 27.04 1.54 -10.90
C ILE A 11 27.41 1.66 -12.38
N PHE A 12 28.13 0.66 -12.89
CA PHE A 12 28.30 0.51 -14.32
C PHE A 12 27.13 -0.25 -14.93
N VAL A 13 26.56 0.31 -15.99
CA VAL A 13 25.55 -0.33 -16.84
C VAL A 13 25.86 -0.07 -18.32
N PRO A 14 25.59 -1.01 -19.24
CA PRO A 14 25.81 -0.80 -20.67
C PRO A 14 25.00 0.37 -21.25
N GLU A 15 23.78 0.56 -20.73
CA GLU A 15 22.87 1.63 -21.09
C GLU A 15 22.17 2.10 -19.81
N ILE A 16 22.16 3.41 -19.57
CA ILE A 16 21.42 4.02 -18.46
C ILE A 16 19.97 4.20 -18.94
N THR A 17 19.06 3.38 -18.42
CA THR A 17 17.63 3.41 -18.78
C THR A 17 16.78 3.92 -17.62
N PRO A 18 15.55 4.41 -17.87
CA PRO A 18 14.63 4.78 -16.80
C PRO A 18 14.32 3.64 -15.82
N ARG A 19 14.35 2.38 -16.28
CA ARG A 19 14.10 1.21 -15.42
C ARG A 19 15.28 0.94 -14.49
N VAL A 20 16.51 1.09 -15.00
CA VAL A 20 17.73 1.00 -14.20
C VAL A 20 17.72 2.10 -13.13
N GLU A 21 17.58 3.36 -13.53
CA GLU A 21 17.59 4.50 -12.60
C GLU A 21 16.54 4.32 -11.51
N TYR A 22 15.28 4.05 -11.89
CA TYR A 22 14.19 3.85 -10.93
C TYR A 22 14.46 2.72 -9.92
N THR A 23 14.95 1.57 -10.39
CA THR A 23 15.19 0.40 -9.53
C THR A 23 16.32 0.66 -8.55
N PHE A 24 17.44 1.20 -9.05
CA PHE A 24 18.62 1.46 -8.24
C PHE A 24 18.38 2.63 -7.27
N GLU A 25 17.67 3.69 -7.67
CA GLU A 25 17.23 4.75 -6.76
C GLU A 25 16.34 4.20 -5.64
N PHE A 26 15.37 3.33 -5.96
CA PHE A 26 14.52 2.75 -4.92
C PHE A 26 15.31 1.90 -3.91
N ILE A 27 16.25 1.08 -4.38
CA ILE A 27 17.04 0.21 -3.49
C ILE A 27 18.07 1.05 -2.70
N PHE A 28 18.94 1.77 -3.40
CA PHE A 28 20.08 2.41 -2.79
C PHE A 28 19.68 3.68 -2.04
N ASN A 29 18.91 4.57 -2.66
CA ASN A 29 18.54 5.83 -2.03
C ASN A 29 17.35 5.62 -1.07
N THR A 30 16.24 5.07 -1.56
CA THR A 30 14.99 5.00 -0.77
C THR A 30 15.06 3.99 0.37
N ILE A 31 15.66 2.81 0.20
CA ILE A 31 15.77 1.81 1.29
C ILE A 31 17.08 2.00 2.06
N LEU A 32 18.23 1.97 1.37
CA LEU A 32 19.55 1.90 2.01
C LEU A 32 20.18 3.26 2.34
N GLY A 33 19.65 4.39 1.85
CA GLY A 33 20.21 5.74 2.07
C GLY A 33 21.60 5.98 1.45
N VAL A 34 21.98 5.21 0.43
CA VAL A 34 23.21 5.30 -0.37
C VAL A 34 22.90 6.02 -1.69
N GLU A 35 23.75 6.95 -2.11
CA GLU A 35 23.55 7.70 -3.37
C GLU A 35 24.08 6.88 -4.55
N PRO A 36 23.23 6.38 -5.47
CA PRO A 36 23.69 5.72 -6.68
C PRO A 36 24.20 6.75 -7.70
N GLY A 37 25.39 6.51 -8.25
CA GLY A 37 25.89 7.19 -9.44
C GLY A 37 25.99 6.20 -10.60
N PHE A 38 25.65 6.61 -11.81
CA PHE A 38 25.65 5.72 -12.98
C PHE A 38 26.73 6.10 -13.98
N THR A 39 27.36 5.11 -14.60
CA THR A 39 28.22 5.30 -15.77
C THR A 39 28.02 4.19 -16.78
N SER A 40 28.08 4.53 -18.07
CA SER A 40 28.18 3.57 -19.17
C SER A 40 29.57 3.54 -19.81
N ASN A 41 30.54 4.23 -19.20
CA ASN A 41 31.93 4.26 -19.65
C ASN A 41 32.77 3.26 -18.83
N PRO A 42 33.23 2.15 -19.44
CA PRO A 42 34.04 1.16 -18.72
C PRO A 42 35.32 1.74 -18.13
N ASN A 43 35.95 2.72 -18.81
CA ASN A 43 37.20 3.33 -18.32
C ASN A 43 36.95 4.16 -17.05
N GLU A 44 35.85 4.91 -17.00
CA GLU A 44 35.45 5.65 -15.80
C GLU A 44 35.20 4.69 -14.63
N PHE A 45 34.47 3.59 -14.88
CA PHE A 45 34.21 2.57 -13.87
C PHE A 45 35.51 1.91 -13.36
N LEU A 46 36.41 1.51 -14.26
CA LEU A 46 37.66 0.86 -13.90
C LEU A 46 38.60 1.78 -13.11
N GLN A 47 38.68 3.06 -13.46
CA GLN A 47 39.55 4.05 -12.81
C GLN A 47 38.96 4.61 -11.50
N SER A 48 37.65 4.44 -11.26
CA SER A 48 37.02 4.92 -10.05
C SER A 48 37.46 4.14 -8.80
N ASN A 49 37.76 4.89 -7.75
CA ASN A 49 38.03 4.39 -6.39
C ASN A 49 36.77 4.34 -5.51
N LEU A 50 35.60 4.72 -6.05
CA LEU A 50 34.36 4.57 -5.32
C LEU A 50 34.02 3.08 -5.15
N PRO A 51 33.30 2.70 -4.07
CA PRO A 51 32.56 1.46 -4.05
C PRO A 51 31.73 1.31 -5.31
N LYS A 52 31.73 0.13 -5.93
CA LYS A 52 31.19 0.00 -7.27
C LYS A 52 30.62 -1.38 -7.62
N ILE A 53 29.55 -1.35 -8.42
CA ILE A 53 28.86 -2.52 -8.95
C ILE A 53 28.92 -2.50 -10.48
N ASN A 54 29.35 -3.60 -11.07
CA ASN A 54 29.20 -3.87 -12.49
C ASN A 54 27.89 -4.65 -12.71
N TYR A 55 26.88 -3.98 -13.26
CA TYR A 55 25.61 -4.60 -13.66
C TYR A 55 25.52 -4.64 -15.20
N SER A 56 26.02 -5.72 -15.79
CA SER A 56 26.13 -5.85 -17.25
C SER A 56 26.16 -7.32 -17.70
N PRO A 57 26.18 -7.64 -19.00
CA PRO A 57 26.22 -9.02 -19.48
C PRO A 57 27.50 -9.80 -19.11
N ALA A 58 28.58 -9.12 -18.75
CA ALA A 58 29.89 -9.75 -18.47
C ALA A 58 30.70 -9.00 -17.41
N SER A 59 31.52 -9.73 -16.66
CA SER A 59 32.39 -9.14 -15.65
C SER A 59 33.50 -8.28 -16.27
N LEU A 60 33.71 -7.08 -15.72
CA LEU A 60 34.87 -6.21 -15.97
C LEU A 60 36.02 -6.49 -14.97
N SER A 61 35.93 -7.56 -14.18
CA SER A 61 36.91 -7.93 -13.15
C SER A 61 37.21 -6.82 -12.14
N SER A 62 36.23 -5.96 -11.86
CA SER A 62 36.35 -4.84 -10.93
C SER A 62 35.02 -4.59 -10.22
N GLY A 63 35.07 -4.41 -8.90
CA GLY A 63 33.88 -4.27 -8.05
C GLY A 63 33.06 -5.54 -7.89
N LEU A 64 31.84 -5.39 -7.39
CA LEU A 64 30.85 -6.47 -7.35
C LEU A 64 30.28 -6.68 -8.75
N PHE A 65 30.27 -7.92 -9.24
CA PHE A 65 29.63 -8.25 -10.52
C PHE A 65 28.26 -8.88 -10.33
N LEU A 66 27.29 -8.44 -11.12
CA LEU A 66 26.01 -9.11 -11.30
C LEU A 66 25.67 -9.13 -12.79
N LYS A 67 25.41 -10.33 -13.33
CA LYS A 67 24.95 -10.46 -14.70
C LYS A 67 23.56 -9.87 -14.85
N ALA A 68 23.45 -8.93 -15.77
CA ALA A 68 22.22 -8.19 -15.99
C ALA A 68 21.16 -8.99 -16.75
N HIS A 69 19.94 -9.06 -16.19
CA HIS A 69 18.75 -9.52 -16.89
C HIS A 69 18.25 -8.45 -17.88
N SER A 70 17.65 -8.86 -19.00
CA SER A 70 17.22 -7.94 -20.08
C SER A 70 16.12 -6.96 -19.66
N LEU A 71 15.29 -7.34 -18.68
CA LEU A 71 14.10 -6.61 -18.25
C LEU A 71 14.34 -5.11 -17.99
N LEU A 72 15.47 -4.73 -17.39
CA LEU A 72 15.79 -3.33 -17.11
C LEU A 72 16.25 -2.54 -18.35
N PHE A 73 16.53 -3.20 -19.47
CA PHE A 73 16.96 -2.59 -20.73
C PHE A 73 15.84 -2.60 -21.79
N GLU A 74 14.72 -3.26 -21.50
CA GLU A 74 13.56 -3.32 -22.39
C GLU A 74 12.78 -2.01 -22.44
N LYS A 75 12.18 -1.71 -23.59
CA LYS A 75 11.34 -0.52 -23.83
C LYS A 75 9.85 -0.85 -23.90
N THR A 76 9.52 -2.10 -24.20
CA THR A 76 8.14 -2.59 -24.32
C THR A 76 7.72 -3.39 -23.08
N ILE A 77 6.42 -3.65 -22.97
CA ILE A 77 5.87 -4.57 -21.97
C ILE A 77 5.59 -5.88 -22.68
N SER A 78 6.34 -6.92 -22.33
CA SER A 78 6.19 -8.29 -22.84
C SER A 78 6.20 -9.28 -21.69
N LYS A 79 5.56 -10.43 -21.90
CA LYS A 79 5.57 -11.53 -20.93
C LYS A 79 7.02 -11.97 -20.67
N GLN A 80 7.38 -11.99 -19.39
CA GLN A 80 8.70 -12.43 -18.94
C GLN A 80 8.68 -13.93 -18.66
N GLU A 81 9.79 -14.60 -18.95
CA GLU A 81 10.00 -15.98 -18.52
C GLU A 81 10.43 -15.99 -17.05
N ILE A 82 9.60 -16.56 -16.18
CA ILE A 82 9.85 -16.61 -14.73
C ILE A 82 10.47 -17.96 -14.40
N THR A 83 11.80 -18.05 -14.47
CA THR A 83 12.55 -19.20 -13.97
C THR A 83 12.84 -19.01 -12.49
N GLU A 84 12.52 -20.03 -11.69
CA GLU A 84 12.73 -20.00 -10.24
C GLU A 84 14.18 -20.27 -9.84
N VAL A 85 14.57 -19.74 -8.69
CA VAL A 85 15.88 -19.94 -8.08
C VAL A 85 15.76 -19.90 -6.57
N GLU A 86 16.41 -20.84 -5.88
CA GLU A 86 16.41 -20.88 -4.41
C GLU A 86 17.56 -20.06 -3.83
N TYR A 87 17.25 -19.21 -2.86
CA TYR A 87 18.26 -18.46 -2.11
C TYR A 87 17.78 -18.26 -0.67
N LEU A 88 18.61 -18.64 0.31
CA LEU A 88 18.28 -18.53 1.75
C LEU A 88 16.90 -19.10 2.11
N GLN A 89 16.53 -20.27 1.54
CA GLN A 89 15.23 -20.94 1.71
C GLN A 89 14.03 -20.22 1.08
N PHE A 90 14.26 -19.14 0.32
CA PHE A 90 13.22 -18.48 -0.48
C PHE A 90 13.27 -18.95 -1.94
N ARG A 91 12.09 -19.20 -2.52
CA ARG A 91 11.92 -19.42 -3.96
C ARG A 91 11.74 -18.09 -4.65
N LEU A 92 12.81 -17.58 -5.24
CA LEU A 92 12.86 -16.32 -6.00
C LEU A 92 12.83 -16.63 -7.50
N PHE A 93 13.13 -15.63 -8.33
CA PHE A 93 13.14 -15.75 -9.78
C PHE A 93 14.19 -14.85 -10.43
N PHE A 94 14.41 -15.06 -11.74
CA PHE A 94 15.49 -14.47 -12.55
C PHE A 94 16.88 -14.94 -12.11
N PRO A 95 17.24 -16.22 -12.29
CA PRO A 95 18.57 -16.73 -11.97
C PRO A 95 19.67 -15.95 -12.70
N SER A 96 20.80 -15.79 -12.02
CA SER A 96 21.99 -15.12 -12.56
C SER A 96 23.11 -16.13 -12.85
N SER A 97 24.26 -15.65 -13.32
CA SER A 97 25.46 -16.48 -13.51
C SER A 97 26.21 -16.74 -12.20
N ASP A 98 26.99 -17.83 -12.16
CA ASP A 98 27.75 -18.27 -10.98
C ASP A 98 28.79 -17.25 -10.48
N ASP A 99 29.29 -16.38 -11.36
CA ASP A 99 30.23 -15.31 -11.03
C ASP A 99 29.55 -14.03 -10.51
N SER A 100 28.22 -14.03 -10.43
CA SER A 100 27.46 -12.94 -9.80
C SER A 100 27.50 -13.00 -8.29
N PHE A 101 27.44 -11.85 -7.61
CA PHE A 101 27.46 -11.78 -6.15
C PHE A 101 26.18 -12.34 -5.46
N LEU A 102 25.11 -12.56 -6.25
CA LEU A 102 23.89 -13.27 -5.86
C LEU A 102 23.50 -14.26 -6.98
N PRO A 103 22.84 -15.39 -6.65
CA PRO A 103 22.47 -16.41 -7.63
C PRO A 103 21.27 -16.03 -8.52
N PHE A 104 20.74 -14.81 -8.35
CA PHE A 104 19.60 -14.26 -9.08
C PHE A 104 19.84 -12.77 -9.32
N ASP A 105 19.10 -12.16 -10.25
CA ASP A 105 19.12 -10.71 -10.50
C ASP A 105 18.12 -10.01 -9.56
N PRO A 106 18.59 -9.47 -8.41
CA PRO A 106 17.70 -8.78 -7.49
C PRO A 106 17.12 -7.48 -8.07
N PHE A 107 17.81 -6.82 -8.99
CA PHE A 107 17.34 -5.56 -9.57
C PHE A 107 16.15 -5.82 -10.48
N ALA A 108 16.25 -6.83 -11.37
CA ALA A 108 15.13 -7.25 -12.20
C ALA A 108 13.95 -7.78 -11.36
N CYS A 109 14.23 -8.56 -10.31
CA CYS A 109 13.21 -9.08 -9.39
C CYS A 109 12.45 -7.94 -8.70
N ILE A 110 13.16 -6.99 -8.08
CA ILE A 110 12.56 -5.84 -7.41
C ILE A 110 11.75 -4.99 -8.39
N PHE A 111 12.31 -4.67 -9.56
CA PHE A 111 11.60 -3.90 -10.58
C PHE A 111 10.28 -4.57 -10.99
N TYR A 112 10.29 -5.87 -11.27
CA TYR A 112 9.10 -6.63 -11.63
C TYR A 112 8.01 -6.52 -10.55
N LEU A 113 8.41 -6.65 -9.28
CA LEU A 113 7.50 -6.61 -8.14
C LEU A 113 6.93 -5.22 -7.88
N ILE A 114 7.76 -4.18 -7.77
CA ILE A 114 7.29 -2.84 -7.38
C ILE A 114 6.58 -2.11 -8.53
N THR A 115 6.91 -2.42 -9.79
CA THR A 115 6.14 -1.89 -10.93
C THR A 115 4.83 -2.62 -11.17
N ARG A 116 4.57 -3.70 -10.42
CA ARG A 116 3.44 -4.62 -10.64
C ARG A 116 3.38 -5.07 -12.09
N TYR A 117 4.54 -5.43 -12.66
CA TYR A 117 4.71 -5.69 -14.09
C TYR A 117 3.68 -6.68 -14.64
N GLU A 118 3.36 -7.73 -13.85
CA GLU A 118 2.34 -8.74 -14.19
C GLU A 118 0.93 -8.18 -14.39
N GLU A 119 0.56 -7.10 -13.70
CA GLU A 119 -0.80 -6.52 -13.77
C GLU A 119 -1.06 -5.78 -15.08
N TYR A 120 0.00 -5.38 -15.81
CA TYR A 120 -0.12 -4.82 -17.15
C TYR A 120 -0.44 -5.89 -18.21
N LEU A 121 -0.17 -7.16 -17.90
CA LEU A 121 -0.31 -8.30 -18.81
C LEU A 121 -1.42 -9.26 -18.40
N SER A 122 -2.03 -9.05 -17.23
CA SER A 122 -3.12 -9.88 -16.75
C SER A 122 -4.36 -9.69 -17.62
N VAL A 123 -4.99 -10.81 -17.95
CA VAL A 123 -6.24 -10.87 -18.70
C VAL A 123 -7.42 -11.20 -17.77
N GLY A 124 -7.13 -11.72 -16.57
CA GLY A 124 -8.12 -12.17 -15.60
C GLY A 124 -8.33 -11.16 -14.48
N THR A 125 -9.59 -10.83 -14.19
CA THR A 125 -9.94 -10.01 -13.04
C THR A 125 -11.04 -10.67 -12.21
N ASP A 126 -11.14 -10.27 -10.94
CA ASP A 126 -12.26 -10.67 -10.09
C ASP A 126 -13.56 -9.92 -10.43
N GLU A 127 -14.62 -10.13 -9.64
CA GLU A 127 -15.94 -9.51 -9.81
C GLU A 127 -15.94 -7.97 -9.69
N HIS A 128 -14.87 -7.39 -9.16
CA HIS A 128 -14.66 -5.96 -9.02
C HIS A 128 -13.71 -5.39 -10.08
N GLU A 129 -13.32 -6.22 -11.05
CA GLU A 129 -12.31 -5.97 -12.07
C GLU A 129 -10.92 -5.65 -11.47
N ARG A 130 -10.57 -6.32 -10.38
CA ARG A 130 -9.25 -6.24 -9.75
C ARG A 130 -8.37 -7.39 -10.21
N PHE A 131 -7.06 -7.16 -10.25
CA PHE A 131 -6.09 -8.24 -10.38
C PHE A 131 -6.28 -9.26 -9.26
N THR A 132 -6.27 -10.55 -9.61
CA THR A 132 -6.60 -11.62 -8.66
C THR A 132 -5.40 -12.02 -7.81
N ASP A 133 -5.62 -12.22 -6.50
CA ASP A 133 -4.57 -12.60 -5.56
C ASP A 133 -3.86 -13.92 -5.99
N SER A 134 -4.60 -14.85 -6.59
CA SER A 134 -4.07 -16.12 -7.11
C SER A 134 -3.14 -15.97 -8.32
N GLU A 135 -3.23 -14.86 -9.06
CA GLU A 135 -2.32 -14.59 -10.17
C GLU A 135 -1.00 -13.97 -9.72
N ASN A 136 -0.96 -13.36 -8.52
CA ASN A 136 0.21 -12.70 -7.96
C ASN A 136 1.38 -13.68 -7.78
N ILE A 137 2.55 -13.34 -8.32
CA ILE A 137 3.74 -14.20 -8.24
C ILE A 137 4.17 -14.49 -6.79
N LEU A 138 4.08 -13.51 -5.88
CA LEU A 138 4.44 -13.70 -4.48
C LEU A 138 3.47 -14.63 -3.76
N TYR A 139 2.19 -14.63 -4.14
CA TYR A 139 1.25 -15.62 -3.61
C TYR A 139 1.60 -17.03 -4.10
N LYS A 140 1.85 -17.20 -5.40
CA LYS A 140 2.24 -18.48 -6.01
C LYS A 140 3.51 -19.08 -5.41
N LEU A 141 4.48 -18.22 -5.06
CA LEU A 141 5.76 -18.62 -4.46
C LEU A 141 5.71 -18.71 -2.93
N GLY A 142 4.57 -18.40 -2.29
CA GLY A 142 4.45 -18.41 -0.82
C GLY A 142 5.21 -17.27 -0.12
N LEU A 143 5.54 -16.19 -0.84
CA LEU A 143 6.28 -15.03 -0.36
C LEU A 143 5.39 -13.85 0.06
N HIS A 144 4.08 -13.91 -0.19
CA HIS A 144 3.15 -12.81 0.05
C HIS A 144 3.12 -12.31 1.50
N GLU A 145 3.52 -13.10 2.50
CA GLU A 145 3.62 -12.67 3.90
C GLU A 145 5.00 -12.10 4.27
N LYS A 146 5.88 -11.85 3.29
CA LYS A 146 7.23 -11.32 3.51
C LYS A 146 7.41 -9.99 2.76
N PRO A 147 8.08 -8.98 3.36
CA PRO A 147 8.55 -7.80 2.63
C PRO A 147 9.81 -8.18 1.84
N ILE A 148 9.68 -9.12 0.91
CA ILE A 148 10.80 -9.74 0.20
C ILE A 148 11.67 -8.72 -0.54
N VAL A 149 11.09 -7.64 -1.04
CA VAL A 149 11.83 -6.54 -1.69
C VAL A 149 12.77 -5.84 -0.71
N ASP A 150 12.29 -5.55 0.50
CA ASP A 150 13.11 -4.95 1.55
C ASP A 150 14.21 -5.91 2.02
N GLN A 151 13.89 -7.21 2.14
CA GLN A 151 14.87 -8.24 2.49
C GLN A 151 15.96 -8.39 1.42
N ILE A 152 15.60 -8.38 0.13
CA ILE A 152 16.55 -8.40 -0.98
C ILE A 152 17.46 -7.17 -0.94
N ALA A 153 16.93 -5.98 -0.64
CA ALA A 153 17.76 -4.78 -0.49
C ALA A 153 18.80 -4.93 0.64
N TYR A 154 18.45 -5.59 1.74
CA TYR A 154 19.40 -5.89 2.82
C TYR A 154 20.42 -6.95 2.43
N TRP A 155 20.04 -7.99 1.67
CA TRP A 155 21.02 -8.94 1.14
C TRP A 155 22.01 -8.27 0.17
N ILE A 156 21.55 -7.33 -0.66
CA ILE A 156 22.44 -6.51 -1.48
C ILE A 156 23.39 -5.70 -0.60
N SER A 157 22.86 -5.05 0.44
CA SER A 157 23.66 -4.27 1.39
C SER A 157 24.76 -5.11 2.04
N GLU A 158 24.44 -6.32 2.52
CA GLU A 158 25.42 -7.23 3.12
C GLU A 158 26.59 -7.51 2.16
N LYS A 159 26.28 -7.88 0.91
CA LYS A 159 27.30 -8.15 -0.12
C LYS A 159 28.16 -6.92 -0.43
N ILE A 160 27.55 -5.74 -0.44
CA ILE A 160 28.26 -4.49 -0.64
C ILE A 160 29.18 -4.17 0.53
N THR A 161 28.70 -4.28 1.77
CA THR A 161 29.49 -3.97 2.96
C THR A 161 30.60 -5.00 3.22
N ASP A 162 30.42 -6.24 2.77
CA ASP A 162 31.46 -7.28 2.80
C ASP A 162 32.66 -6.89 1.90
N GLN A 163 32.39 -6.32 0.71
CA GLN A 163 33.44 -5.90 -0.22
C GLN A 163 33.94 -4.46 0.02
N PHE A 164 33.07 -3.58 0.49
CA PHE A 164 33.30 -2.15 0.71
C PHE A 164 32.85 -1.73 2.11
N PRO A 165 33.62 -2.06 3.18
CA PRO A 165 33.25 -1.80 4.57
C PRO A 165 33.07 -0.31 4.91
N GLU A 166 33.57 0.59 4.06
CA GLU A 166 33.39 2.03 4.17
C GLU A 166 31.96 2.50 3.83
N ILE A 167 31.15 1.69 3.15
CA ILE A 167 29.75 2.02 2.86
C ILE A 167 28.94 2.01 4.15
N LYS A 168 28.33 3.15 4.44
CA LYS A 168 27.34 3.30 5.52
C LYS A 168 25.95 3.31 4.92
N VAL A 169 25.15 2.31 5.29
CA VAL A 169 23.72 2.29 5.01
C VAL A 169 22.95 2.97 6.13
N ARG A 170 21.81 3.58 5.78
CA ARG A 170 20.92 4.26 6.71
C ARG A 170 20.26 3.23 7.61
N LYS A 171 20.33 3.47 8.92
CA LYS A 171 19.46 2.81 9.89
C LYS A 171 18.04 3.35 9.74
N ARG A 172 17.10 2.47 9.40
CA ARG A 172 15.67 2.78 9.40
C ARG A 172 15.09 2.49 10.77
N ASN A 173 13.90 3.01 11.04
CA ASN A 173 13.12 2.66 12.22
C ASN A 173 11.75 2.18 11.77
N PHE A 174 11.24 1.17 12.45
CA PHE A 174 9.86 0.74 12.29
C PHE A 174 8.89 1.92 12.45
N GLN A 175 7.90 1.96 11.57
CA GLN A 175 6.78 2.89 11.63
C GLN A 175 5.48 2.12 11.44
N PHE A 176 4.38 2.69 11.92
CA PHE A 176 3.05 2.19 11.61
C PHE A 176 2.09 3.32 11.25
N LEU A 177 1.12 3.00 10.41
CA LEU A 177 0.04 3.89 10.02
C LEU A 177 -1.26 3.11 9.99
N THR A 178 -2.28 3.67 10.62
CA THR A 178 -3.63 3.16 10.52
C THR A 178 -4.45 4.03 9.61
N THR A 179 -5.29 3.41 8.79
CA THR A 179 -6.11 4.15 7.84
C THR A 179 -7.56 3.69 7.94
N ILE A 180 -8.49 4.65 7.90
CA ILE A 180 -9.92 4.41 8.10
C ILE A 180 -10.70 4.81 6.85
N ASP A 181 -11.38 3.86 6.23
CA ASP A 181 -12.30 4.11 5.12
C ASP A 181 -13.71 4.35 5.65
N ILE A 182 -14.30 5.48 5.24
CA ILE A 182 -15.65 5.90 5.63
C ILE A 182 -16.61 5.65 4.45
N ASP A 183 -16.97 4.39 4.25
CA ASP A 183 -17.96 3.95 3.26
C ASP A 183 -19.39 4.35 3.64
N ASN A 184 -19.67 4.28 4.95
CA ASN A 184 -20.95 4.61 5.54
C ASN A 184 -20.72 5.39 6.83
N ALA A 185 -20.95 6.69 6.79
CA ALA A 185 -20.73 7.51 7.98
C ALA A 185 -21.70 7.15 9.15
N TRP A 186 -22.89 6.65 8.82
CA TRP A 186 -23.87 6.16 9.79
C TRP A 186 -24.60 4.92 9.26
N ALA A 187 -24.95 3.99 10.16
CA ALA A 187 -25.76 2.82 9.83
C ALA A 187 -27.20 3.23 9.52
N PHE A 188 -27.76 4.16 10.30
CA PHE A 188 -29.18 4.54 10.26
C PHE A 188 -29.40 6.05 10.20
N LYS A 189 -28.70 6.83 11.03
CA LYS A 189 -28.89 8.29 11.11
C LYS A 189 -28.55 8.99 9.80
N ASN A 190 -29.13 10.18 9.60
CA ASN A 190 -28.84 11.10 8.49
C ASN A 190 -29.17 10.59 7.07
N LYS A 191 -29.62 9.33 6.92
CA LYS A 191 -30.09 8.76 5.65
C LYS A 191 -31.40 9.42 5.20
N LYS A 192 -31.64 9.43 3.88
CA LYS A 192 -32.90 9.97 3.33
C LYS A 192 -34.10 9.14 3.85
N PRO A 193 -35.26 9.76 4.15
CA PRO A 193 -36.43 9.03 4.67
C PRO A 193 -36.83 7.82 3.82
N ILE A 194 -36.82 7.96 2.49
CA ILE A 194 -37.13 6.87 1.56
C ILE A 194 -36.17 5.67 1.67
N VAL A 195 -34.88 5.93 1.95
CA VAL A 195 -33.87 4.88 2.17
C VAL A 195 -34.12 4.19 3.50
N SER A 196 -34.40 4.95 4.55
CA SER A 196 -34.72 4.39 5.87
C SER A 196 -36.00 3.54 5.83
N PHE A 197 -37.04 4.02 5.14
CA PHE A 197 -38.31 3.30 4.97
C PHE A 197 -38.13 2.01 4.16
N GLY A 198 -37.43 2.07 3.02
CA GLY A 198 -37.13 0.87 2.22
C GLY A 198 -36.31 -0.17 3.01
N ALA A 199 -35.38 0.26 3.85
CA ALA A 199 -34.61 -0.64 4.70
C ALA A 199 -35.48 -1.31 5.78
N VAL A 200 -36.44 -0.57 6.37
CA VAL A 200 -37.43 -1.12 7.31
C VAL A 200 -38.32 -2.15 6.62
N LEU A 201 -38.89 -1.84 5.46
CA LEU A 201 -39.68 -2.81 4.69
C LEU A 201 -38.86 -4.07 4.39
N LYS A 202 -37.62 -3.92 3.91
CA LYS A 202 -36.73 -5.06 3.65
C LYS A 202 -36.45 -5.87 4.92
N ALA A 203 -36.32 -5.25 6.09
CA ALA A 203 -36.11 -5.95 7.34
C ALA A 203 -37.37 -6.73 7.77
N ILE A 204 -38.57 -6.14 7.61
CA ILE A 204 -39.86 -6.81 7.85
C ILE A 204 -40.02 -8.02 6.92
N PHE A 205 -39.84 -7.85 5.62
CA PHE A 205 -39.98 -8.92 4.62
C PHE A 205 -39.02 -10.10 4.85
N HIS A 206 -37.86 -9.85 5.46
CA HIS A 206 -36.85 -10.90 5.75
C HIS A 206 -36.86 -11.34 7.23
N GLY A 207 -37.86 -10.95 8.02
CA GLY A 207 -37.97 -11.37 9.43
C GLY A 207 -36.84 -10.88 10.35
N ARG A 208 -36.16 -9.77 10.02
CA ARG A 208 -34.99 -9.26 10.76
C ARG A 208 -35.41 -8.36 11.94
N ALA A 209 -36.06 -8.95 12.93
CA ALA A 209 -36.60 -8.24 14.10
C ALA A 209 -35.51 -7.46 14.90
N ASP A 210 -34.31 -8.03 15.04
CA ASP A 210 -33.21 -7.37 15.73
C ASP A 210 -32.74 -6.09 15.04
N GLU A 211 -32.72 -6.06 13.71
CA GLU A 211 -32.37 -4.86 12.94
C GLU A 211 -33.41 -3.76 13.13
N LEU A 212 -34.70 -4.12 13.16
CA LEU A 212 -35.80 -3.17 13.42
C LEU A 212 -35.70 -2.59 14.83
N LYS A 213 -35.43 -3.43 15.83
CA LYS A 213 -35.22 -3.00 17.22
C LYS A 213 -34.03 -2.04 17.35
N GLN A 214 -32.90 -2.36 16.72
CA GLN A 214 -31.72 -1.48 16.72
C GLN A 214 -32.03 -0.12 16.09
N ARG A 215 -32.72 -0.09 14.95
CA ARG A 215 -33.14 1.16 14.29
C ARG A 215 -34.01 2.02 15.20
N LEU A 216 -35.02 1.44 15.84
CA LEU A 216 -35.93 2.14 16.76
C LEU A 216 -35.17 2.76 17.93
N ILE A 217 -34.32 1.98 18.61
CA ILE A 217 -33.52 2.45 19.75
C ILE A 217 -32.60 3.62 19.35
N VAL A 218 -32.02 3.58 18.14
CA VAL A 218 -31.17 4.66 17.62
C VAL A 218 -31.98 5.91 17.27
N PHE A 219 -33.16 5.76 16.66
CA PHE A 219 -34.04 6.89 16.32
C PHE A 219 -34.66 7.55 17.55
N LEU A 220 -34.95 6.77 18.60
CA LEU A 220 -35.38 7.27 19.91
C LEU A 220 -34.25 7.93 20.72
N GLY A 221 -33.02 7.90 20.21
CA GLY A 221 -31.86 8.49 20.89
C GLY A 221 -31.36 7.68 22.11
N ILE A 222 -31.94 6.51 22.36
CA ILE A 222 -31.58 5.63 23.48
C ILE A 222 -30.15 5.08 23.31
N ARG A 223 -29.71 4.85 22.07
CA ARG A 223 -28.34 4.43 21.73
C ARG A 223 -27.76 5.28 20.61
N LYS A 224 -26.43 5.45 20.61
CA LYS A 224 -25.70 5.99 19.46
C LYS A 224 -25.84 5.09 18.23
N ASP A 225 -25.69 5.69 17.06
CA ASP A 225 -25.65 4.92 15.82
C ASP A 225 -24.45 3.96 15.84
N PRO A 226 -24.60 2.68 15.47
CA PRO A 226 -23.51 1.71 15.55
C PRO A 226 -22.25 2.10 14.77
N TYR A 227 -22.37 2.91 13.71
CA TYR A 227 -21.23 3.32 12.88
C TYR A 227 -20.61 4.65 13.34
N ASP A 228 -21.22 5.31 14.34
CA ASP A 228 -20.70 6.52 14.98
C ASP A 228 -19.60 6.16 15.99
N THR A 229 -18.47 5.68 15.46
CA THR A 229 -17.31 5.17 16.19
C THR A 229 -16.15 6.18 16.25
N TYR A 230 -16.32 7.35 15.64
CA TYR A 230 -15.27 8.38 15.49
C TYR A 230 -14.63 8.81 16.80
N LYS A 231 -15.47 9.06 17.82
CA LYS A 231 -14.97 9.44 19.16
C LYS A 231 -14.04 8.36 19.72
N TYR A 232 -14.45 7.09 19.62
CA TYR A 232 -13.64 5.96 20.07
C TYR A 232 -12.31 5.92 19.32
N ILE A 233 -12.34 5.98 17.99
CA ILE A 233 -11.14 5.95 17.14
C ILE A 233 -10.14 7.06 17.54
N LEU A 234 -10.63 8.30 17.67
CA LEU A 234 -9.79 9.45 18.03
C LEU A 234 -9.26 9.37 19.47
N GLU A 235 -10.03 8.82 20.40
CA GLU A 235 -9.59 8.60 21.79
C GLU A 235 -8.55 7.49 21.87
N THR A 236 -8.68 6.41 21.09
CA THR A 236 -7.67 5.35 20.99
C THR A 236 -6.34 5.91 20.48
N TYR A 237 -6.35 6.76 19.44
CA TYR A 237 -5.15 7.39 18.87
C TYR A 237 -4.77 8.72 19.53
N LYS A 238 -5.24 9.00 20.75
CA LYS A 238 -4.95 10.27 21.42
C LYS A 238 -3.44 10.42 21.65
N GLY A 239 -2.87 11.50 21.13
CA GLY A 239 -1.42 11.76 21.17
C GLY A 239 -0.63 11.15 19.99
N LEU A 240 -1.29 10.34 19.17
CA LEU A 240 -0.73 9.67 17.98
C LEU A 240 -1.60 9.91 16.74
N LEU A 241 -2.28 11.07 16.66
CA LEU A 241 -3.19 11.38 15.54
C LEU A 241 -2.49 11.52 14.18
N ASN A 242 -1.16 11.67 14.17
CA ASN A 242 -0.33 11.58 12.98
C ASN A 242 -0.16 10.14 12.45
N HIS A 243 -0.52 9.12 13.24
CA HIS A 243 -0.54 7.71 12.85
C HIS A 243 -1.91 7.26 12.33
N ILE A 244 -2.83 8.18 12.06
CA ILE A 244 -4.16 7.83 11.54
C ILE A 244 -4.63 8.73 10.40
N HIS A 245 -4.97 8.12 9.26
CA HIS A 245 -5.53 8.81 8.09
C HIS A 245 -6.97 8.38 7.83
N PHE A 246 -7.83 9.29 7.39
CA PHE A 246 -9.22 8.99 7.03
C PHE A 246 -9.48 9.20 5.54
N PHE A 247 -10.16 8.25 4.89
CA PHE A 247 -10.57 8.37 3.49
C PHE A 247 -12.09 8.40 3.40
N PHE A 248 -12.64 9.48 2.84
CA PHE A 248 -14.09 9.69 2.81
C PHE A 248 -14.71 9.35 1.45
N LEU A 249 -15.70 8.45 1.47
CA LEU A 249 -16.55 8.22 0.33
C LEU A 249 -17.60 9.32 0.22
N ILE A 250 -17.42 10.22 -0.75
CA ILE A 250 -18.27 11.40 -0.95
C ILE A 250 -19.08 11.37 -2.27
N GLY A 251 -19.03 10.22 -2.94
CA GLY A 251 -19.76 9.95 -4.18
C GLY A 251 -21.28 9.98 -4.03
N ASP A 252 -21.96 10.07 -5.18
CA ASP A 252 -23.42 9.99 -5.22
C ASP A 252 -23.88 8.53 -4.97
N ARG A 253 -24.84 8.36 -4.06
CA ARG A 253 -25.32 7.03 -3.62
C ARG A 253 -25.78 6.16 -4.80
N ASN A 254 -25.27 4.93 -4.89
CA ASN A 254 -25.66 3.93 -5.89
C ASN A 254 -25.64 2.50 -5.30
N GLN A 255 -25.44 1.47 -6.14
CA GLN A 255 -25.43 0.08 -5.69
C GLN A 255 -24.20 -0.31 -4.86
N TYR A 256 -23.04 0.28 -5.13
CA TYR A 256 -21.78 0.07 -4.40
C TYR A 256 -21.55 1.19 -3.37
N ASP A 257 -21.83 2.44 -3.74
CA ASP A 257 -21.57 3.59 -2.88
C ASP A 257 -22.81 3.90 -2.01
N LYS A 258 -22.73 3.65 -0.70
CA LYS A 258 -23.88 3.71 0.21
C LYS A 258 -23.83 4.86 1.22
N ASN A 259 -22.87 5.76 1.13
CA ASN A 259 -22.77 6.87 2.07
C ASN A 259 -23.95 7.86 1.96
N ILE A 260 -24.02 8.78 2.93
CA ILE A 260 -24.96 9.89 2.89
C ILE A 260 -24.46 11.01 1.96
N SER A 261 -25.37 11.89 1.53
CA SER A 261 -25.02 12.97 0.61
C SER A 261 -24.08 13.99 1.26
N HIS A 262 -23.04 14.40 0.54
CA HIS A 262 -22.13 15.51 0.89
C HIS A 262 -22.83 16.83 1.26
N LYS A 263 -24.08 17.03 0.82
CA LYS A 263 -24.88 18.23 1.14
C LYS A 263 -25.43 18.22 2.57
N LYS A 264 -25.40 17.08 3.27
CA LYS A 264 -25.94 16.96 4.62
C LYS A 264 -25.00 17.64 5.61
N LYS A 265 -25.51 18.64 6.34
CA LYS A 265 -24.78 19.35 7.40
C LYS A 265 -24.03 18.41 8.36
N PRO A 266 -24.65 17.33 8.91
CA PRO A 266 -23.93 16.40 9.77
C PRO A 266 -22.71 15.74 9.12
N PHE A 267 -22.76 15.45 7.81
CA PHE A 267 -21.62 14.84 7.12
C PHE A 267 -20.48 15.84 6.96
N ARG A 268 -20.80 17.08 6.57
CA ARG A 268 -19.83 18.16 6.42
C ARG A 268 -19.15 18.46 7.76
N GLU A 269 -19.92 18.52 8.85
CA GLU A 269 -19.40 18.73 10.21
C GLU A 269 -18.49 17.58 10.67
N LEU A 270 -18.85 16.33 10.35
CA LEU A 270 -18.02 15.17 10.63
C LEU A 270 -16.68 15.24 9.89
N ILE A 271 -16.72 15.48 8.57
CA ILE A 271 -15.51 15.57 7.73
C ILE A 271 -14.64 16.74 8.22
N ALA A 272 -15.23 17.91 8.45
CA ALA A 272 -14.52 19.08 8.94
C ALA A 272 -13.85 18.82 10.30
N SER A 273 -14.58 18.20 11.25
CA SER A 273 -14.02 17.92 12.58
C SER A 273 -12.85 16.93 12.53
N ILE A 274 -12.95 15.84 11.75
CA ILE A 274 -11.85 14.90 11.56
C ILE A 274 -10.66 15.57 10.84
N SER A 275 -10.92 16.34 9.78
CA SER A 275 -9.86 17.01 9.01
C SER A 275 -9.09 18.07 9.80
N SER A 276 -9.66 18.57 10.90
CA SER A 276 -9.01 19.56 11.78
C SER A 276 -7.91 18.96 12.66
N VAL A 277 -7.87 17.63 12.80
CA VAL A 277 -6.93 16.94 13.69
C VAL A 277 -6.20 15.75 13.04
N CYS A 278 -6.70 15.26 11.91
CA CYS A 278 -6.13 14.13 11.17
C CYS A 278 -5.95 14.46 9.69
N GLU A 279 -5.08 13.71 9.04
CA GLU A 279 -4.96 13.71 7.58
C GLU A 279 -6.19 13.06 6.94
N VAL A 280 -6.64 13.67 5.84
CA VAL A 280 -7.84 13.24 5.12
C VAL A 280 -7.53 13.08 3.63
N GLY A 281 -7.94 11.94 3.07
CA GLY A 281 -7.91 11.66 1.64
C GLY A 281 -9.30 11.44 1.04
N ILE A 282 -9.35 11.40 -0.28
CA ILE A 282 -10.55 11.01 -1.02
C ILE A 282 -10.66 9.48 -1.05
N HIS A 283 -11.88 8.95 -0.86
CA HIS A 283 -12.24 7.57 -1.21
C HIS A 283 -13.14 7.62 -2.46
N PRO A 284 -12.59 7.64 -3.68
CA PRO A 284 -13.37 7.86 -4.89
C PRO A 284 -14.41 6.76 -5.07
N SER A 285 -15.58 7.13 -5.57
CA SER A 285 -16.68 6.20 -5.75
C SER A 285 -16.34 5.06 -6.71
N TYR A 286 -17.03 3.95 -6.58
CA TYR A 286 -16.81 2.79 -7.44
C TYR A 286 -16.92 3.15 -8.94
N ALA A 287 -17.89 3.99 -9.28
CA ALA A 287 -18.14 4.43 -10.65
C ALA A 287 -17.07 5.38 -11.22
N SER A 288 -16.29 6.06 -10.36
CA SER A 288 -15.25 7.00 -10.77
C SER A 288 -14.12 6.34 -11.58
N ASN A 289 -13.88 5.03 -11.37
CA ASN A 289 -12.89 4.25 -12.12
C ASN A 289 -13.11 4.25 -13.64
N HIS A 290 -14.37 4.38 -14.08
CA HIS A 290 -14.72 4.46 -15.51
C HIS A 290 -15.12 5.88 -15.94
N LYS A 291 -15.30 6.81 -14.99
CA LYS A 291 -15.82 8.16 -15.22
C LYS A 291 -14.90 9.19 -14.55
N PRO A 292 -13.82 9.62 -15.21
CA PRO A 292 -12.86 10.56 -14.62
C PRO A 292 -13.48 11.87 -14.12
N TRP A 293 -14.49 12.40 -14.82
CA TRP A 293 -15.24 13.60 -14.38
C TRP A 293 -15.95 13.43 -13.03
N MET A 294 -16.27 12.19 -12.65
CA MET A 294 -16.90 11.89 -11.36
C MET A 294 -15.88 11.98 -10.23
N PHE A 295 -14.65 11.54 -10.47
CA PHE A 295 -13.54 11.73 -9.53
C PHE A 295 -13.32 13.22 -9.27
N GLU A 296 -13.19 14.02 -10.32
CA GLU A 296 -12.95 15.46 -10.23
C GLU A 296 -14.03 16.14 -9.37
N LYS A 297 -15.30 15.89 -9.69
CA LYS A 297 -16.45 16.36 -8.92
C LYS A 297 -16.42 15.93 -7.45
N GLU A 298 -16.03 14.69 -7.16
CA GLU A 298 -15.94 14.17 -5.79
C GLU A 298 -14.79 14.81 -5.01
N LYS A 299 -13.66 15.03 -5.67
CA LYS A 299 -12.52 15.75 -5.12
C LYS A 299 -12.88 17.20 -4.79
N GLU A 300 -13.48 17.93 -5.72
CA GLU A 300 -13.96 19.30 -5.50
C GLU A 300 -14.93 19.39 -4.31
N ARG A 301 -15.85 18.42 -4.17
CA ARG A 301 -16.79 18.38 -3.04
C ARG A 301 -16.07 18.22 -1.70
N LEU A 302 -15.03 17.39 -1.65
CA LEU A 302 -14.28 17.17 -0.43
C LEU A 302 -13.42 18.41 -0.09
N GLU A 303 -12.74 18.97 -1.09
CA GLU A 303 -11.97 20.21 -0.97
C GLU A 303 -12.84 21.39 -0.52
N ASP A 304 -14.08 21.51 -1.00
CA ASP A 304 -15.07 22.50 -0.53
C ASP A 304 -15.44 22.30 0.96
N ILE A 305 -15.40 21.08 1.48
CA ILE A 305 -15.73 20.86 2.89
C ILE A 305 -14.54 21.22 3.79
N ILE A 306 -13.33 20.85 3.39
CA ILE A 306 -12.13 20.99 4.23
C ILE A 306 -11.34 22.28 3.94
N GLN A 307 -11.68 23.01 2.88
CA GLN A 307 -11.05 24.27 2.46
C GLN A 307 -9.53 24.17 2.23
N ARG A 308 -9.06 23.01 1.75
CA ARG A 308 -7.67 22.76 1.35
C ARG A 308 -7.60 21.70 0.24
N PRO A 309 -6.51 21.65 -0.54
CA PRO A 309 -6.33 20.63 -1.56
C PRO A 309 -6.32 19.21 -1.00
N ILE A 310 -6.84 18.25 -1.76
CA ILE A 310 -6.74 16.82 -1.50
C ILE A 310 -5.67 16.20 -2.39
N THR A 311 -4.68 15.58 -1.76
CA THR A 311 -3.55 14.95 -2.45
C THR A 311 -3.44 13.44 -2.19
N ARG A 312 -4.27 12.88 -1.29
CA ARG A 312 -4.27 11.47 -0.92
C ARG A 312 -5.52 10.77 -1.42
N SER A 313 -5.36 9.56 -1.94
CA SER A 313 -6.45 8.74 -2.47
C SER A 313 -6.39 7.30 -1.97
N ARG A 314 -7.57 6.68 -1.83
CA ARG A 314 -7.74 5.22 -1.78
C ARG A 314 -8.93 4.80 -2.60
N GLN A 315 -8.78 3.87 -3.53
CA GLN A 315 -9.91 3.42 -4.35
C GLN A 315 -10.89 2.57 -3.55
N HIS A 316 -12.18 2.88 -3.66
CA HIS A 316 -13.24 2.03 -3.11
C HIS A 316 -13.16 0.63 -3.71
N TYR A 317 -13.35 -0.39 -2.86
CA TYR A 317 -13.13 -1.81 -3.16
C TYR A 317 -11.67 -2.18 -3.52
N LEU A 318 -10.69 -1.31 -3.32
CA LEU A 318 -9.32 -1.50 -3.81
C LEU A 318 -9.25 -1.66 -5.33
N LYS A 319 -10.19 -1.03 -6.04
CA LYS A 319 -10.34 -1.16 -7.49
C LYS A 319 -9.21 -0.45 -8.21
N LEU A 320 -8.17 -1.21 -8.56
CA LEU A 320 -6.96 -0.72 -9.19
C LEU A 320 -6.77 -1.37 -10.56
N GLN A 321 -6.70 -0.53 -11.61
CA GLN A 321 -6.46 -0.97 -12.99
C GLN A 321 -5.22 -0.29 -13.54
N PHE A 322 -4.19 -1.09 -13.87
CA PHE A 322 -2.94 -0.58 -14.40
C PHE A 322 -3.01 -0.28 -15.91
N PRO A 323 -2.37 0.81 -16.39
CA PRO A 323 -1.88 1.97 -15.63
C PRO A 323 -2.97 3.01 -15.34
N LYS A 324 -4.20 2.78 -15.83
CA LYS A 324 -5.26 3.80 -15.97
C LYS A 324 -5.63 4.50 -14.67
N THR A 325 -5.81 3.75 -13.57
CA THR A 325 -6.21 4.33 -12.28
C THR A 325 -5.16 5.33 -11.79
N TYR A 326 -3.88 4.94 -11.75
CA TYR A 326 -2.79 5.82 -11.30
C TYR A 326 -2.55 7.00 -12.24
N GLN A 327 -2.63 6.80 -13.55
CA GLN A 327 -2.58 7.93 -14.49
C GLN A 327 -3.72 8.94 -14.27
N ASN A 328 -4.91 8.47 -13.89
CA ASN A 328 -6.02 9.36 -13.57
C ASN A 328 -5.82 10.09 -12.24
N LEU A 329 -5.29 9.41 -11.22
CA LEU A 329 -4.94 10.03 -9.94
C LEU A 329 -3.96 11.20 -10.13
N GLN A 330 -2.90 10.98 -10.90
CA GLN A 330 -1.91 12.03 -11.21
C GLN A 330 -2.53 13.24 -11.92
N LYS A 331 -3.41 13.00 -12.91
CA LYS A 331 -4.12 14.09 -13.62
C LYS A 331 -4.98 14.93 -12.68
N MET A 332 -5.42 14.36 -11.57
CA MET A 332 -6.27 15.01 -10.58
C MET A 332 -5.48 15.64 -9.42
N GLY A 333 -4.15 15.67 -9.51
CA GLY A 333 -3.27 16.25 -8.49
C GLY A 333 -3.09 15.40 -7.23
N ILE A 334 -3.40 14.10 -7.31
CA ILE A 334 -3.10 13.15 -6.23
C ILE A 334 -1.63 12.79 -6.29
N THR A 335 -0.96 12.88 -5.15
CA THR A 335 0.47 12.59 -4.97
C THR A 335 0.71 11.34 -4.14
N GLU A 336 -0.27 10.87 -3.37
CA GLU A 336 -0.17 9.66 -2.55
C GLU A 336 -1.39 8.74 -2.75
N ASP A 337 -1.16 7.47 -3.07
CA ASP A 337 -2.18 6.44 -3.15
C ASP A 337 -1.96 5.36 -2.09
N PHE A 338 -3.04 4.95 -1.42
CA PHE A 338 -3.04 3.93 -0.38
C PHE A 338 -3.90 2.71 -0.75
N THR A 339 -3.98 2.39 -2.03
CA THR A 339 -4.82 1.31 -2.59
C THR A 339 -4.05 -0.02 -2.73
N MET A 340 -2.72 0.03 -2.82
CA MET A 340 -1.89 -1.15 -3.10
C MET A 340 -1.86 -2.14 -1.92
N GLY A 341 -2.78 -3.10 -1.93
CA GLY A 341 -2.79 -4.23 -1.02
C GLY A 341 -3.63 -5.38 -1.57
N PHE A 342 -3.57 -6.52 -0.91
CA PHE A 342 -4.39 -7.68 -1.25
C PHE A 342 -5.83 -7.48 -0.78
N ALA A 343 -6.79 -7.94 -1.58
CA ALA A 343 -8.20 -7.81 -1.24
C ALA A 343 -8.70 -8.97 -0.37
N ARG A 344 -8.27 -10.21 -0.65
CA ARG A 344 -8.83 -11.43 -0.04
C ARG A 344 -7.88 -12.14 0.91
N ILE A 345 -6.61 -11.75 0.93
CA ILE A 345 -5.57 -12.27 1.83
C ILE A 345 -4.80 -11.13 2.49
N ALA A 346 -4.10 -11.40 3.59
CA ALA A 346 -3.18 -10.44 4.21
C ALA A 346 -1.75 -10.60 3.66
N GLY A 347 -0.98 -9.52 3.59
CA GLY A 347 0.42 -9.55 3.17
C GLY A 347 0.85 -8.40 2.26
N PHE A 348 2.00 -8.56 1.62
CA PHE A 348 2.70 -7.56 0.83
C PHE A 348 2.44 -7.76 -0.67
N ARG A 349 1.40 -7.13 -1.22
CA ARG A 349 1.03 -7.30 -2.65
C ARG A 349 2.16 -6.96 -3.61
N ALA A 350 2.92 -5.90 -3.32
CA ALA A 350 4.09 -5.47 -4.08
C ALA A 350 5.42 -6.03 -3.51
N GLY A 351 5.36 -6.92 -2.52
CA GLY A 351 6.54 -7.49 -1.86
C GLY A 351 7.31 -6.53 -0.98
N THR A 352 6.80 -5.31 -0.76
CA THR A 352 7.47 -4.28 0.06
C THR A 352 6.52 -3.64 1.06
N CYS A 353 7.10 -3.14 2.14
CA CYS A 353 6.46 -2.27 3.13
C CYS A 353 6.95 -0.81 3.03
N THR A 354 7.82 -0.52 2.06
CA THR A 354 8.38 0.80 1.82
C THR A 354 7.58 1.52 0.74
N PRO A 355 7.13 2.76 0.98
CA PRO A 355 6.50 3.55 -0.07
C PRO A 355 7.41 3.73 -1.29
N PHE A 356 6.85 3.61 -2.49
CA PHE A 356 7.61 3.67 -3.74
C PHE A 356 6.90 4.53 -4.79
N PRO A 357 7.63 5.23 -5.67
CA PRO A 357 7.00 6.00 -6.73
C PRO A 357 6.39 5.07 -7.78
N PHE A 358 5.22 5.43 -8.32
CA PHE A 358 4.63 4.69 -9.42
C PHE A 358 5.50 4.81 -10.67
N PHE A 359 5.96 3.68 -11.19
CA PHE A 359 6.56 3.60 -12.52
C PHE A 359 5.49 3.29 -13.57
N ASP A 360 5.24 4.23 -14.46
CA ASP A 360 4.31 4.06 -15.58
C ASP A 360 5.00 3.29 -16.70
N LEU A 361 4.87 1.95 -16.68
CA LEU A 361 5.50 1.06 -17.68
C LEU A 361 5.04 1.41 -19.11
N SER A 362 3.80 1.90 -19.27
CA SER A 362 3.28 2.28 -20.59
C SER A 362 3.98 3.50 -21.18
N ARG A 363 4.56 4.34 -20.32
CA ARG A 363 5.37 5.52 -20.70
C ARG A 363 6.86 5.35 -20.40
N ASN A 364 7.25 4.18 -19.90
CA ASN A 364 8.59 3.81 -19.45
C ASN A 364 9.28 4.89 -18.60
N ARG A 365 8.57 5.41 -17.58
CA ARG A 365 9.11 6.47 -16.70
C ARG A 365 8.59 6.37 -15.27
N SER A 366 9.42 6.78 -14.32
CA SER A 366 8.97 7.03 -12.95
C SER A 366 8.08 8.27 -12.87
N THR A 367 7.30 8.38 -11.81
CA THR A 367 6.38 9.48 -11.57
C THR A 367 6.41 9.94 -10.12
N GLU A 368 5.81 11.10 -9.83
CA GLU A 368 5.73 11.65 -8.47
C GLU A 368 4.61 11.04 -7.61
N LEU A 369 3.76 10.16 -8.17
CA LEU A 369 2.71 9.50 -7.39
C LEU A 369 3.35 8.42 -6.49
N MET A 370 3.33 8.65 -5.19
CA MET A 370 3.83 7.70 -4.20
C MET A 370 2.76 6.66 -3.85
N ILE A 371 3.14 5.40 -3.90
CA ILE A 371 2.30 4.26 -3.53
C ILE A 371 2.67 3.83 -2.12
N HIS A 372 1.68 3.83 -1.23
CA HIS A 372 1.78 3.39 0.16
C HIS A 372 1.10 2.03 0.32
N PRO A 373 1.86 0.91 0.24
CA PRO A 373 1.27 -0.41 0.31
C PRO A 373 0.81 -0.77 1.73
N PHE A 374 -0.35 -1.40 1.85
CA PHE A 374 -0.88 -1.88 3.14
C PHE A 374 -0.88 -3.40 3.24
N GLN A 375 -0.81 -3.91 4.48
CA GLN A 375 -0.61 -5.33 4.74
C GLN A 375 -1.87 -6.04 5.22
N VAL A 376 -2.76 -5.34 5.93
CA VAL A 376 -3.96 -5.94 6.53
C VAL A 376 -5.18 -5.04 6.32
N MET A 377 -6.33 -5.67 6.13
CA MET A 377 -7.64 -5.04 6.14
C MET A 377 -8.59 -5.83 7.04
N ASP A 378 -9.34 -5.14 7.89
CA ASP A 378 -10.34 -5.73 8.80
C ASP A 378 -11.33 -6.69 8.09
N VAL A 379 -11.90 -6.26 6.96
CA VAL A 379 -12.82 -7.05 6.13
C VAL A 379 -12.10 -8.27 5.52
N THR A 380 -10.83 -8.15 5.16
CA THR A 380 -10.01 -9.29 4.69
C THR A 380 -9.87 -10.35 5.77
N LEU A 381 -9.37 -9.95 6.94
CA LEU A 381 -9.14 -10.86 8.06
C LEU A 381 -10.44 -11.56 8.47
N LYS A 382 -11.55 -10.81 8.57
CA LYS A 382 -12.82 -11.36 9.03
C LYS A 382 -13.59 -12.14 7.95
N ASN A 383 -13.87 -11.50 6.82
CA ASN A 383 -14.88 -11.97 5.87
C ASN A 383 -14.30 -12.87 4.78
N TYR A 384 -13.03 -12.67 4.42
CA TYR A 384 -12.35 -13.48 3.39
C TYR A 384 -11.50 -14.59 4.00
N MET A 385 -10.74 -14.29 5.05
CA MET A 385 -9.91 -15.29 5.75
C MET A 385 -10.65 -16.01 6.88
N HIS A 386 -11.86 -15.57 7.23
CA HIS A 386 -12.70 -16.17 8.27
C HIS A 386 -12.02 -16.28 9.65
N LEU A 387 -11.17 -15.31 9.98
CA LEU A 387 -10.50 -15.26 11.28
C LEU A 387 -11.45 -14.69 12.35
N ASP A 388 -11.38 -15.27 13.54
CA ASP A 388 -11.85 -14.64 14.77
C ASP A 388 -10.86 -13.56 15.24
N SER A 389 -11.23 -12.79 16.27
CA SER A 389 -10.40 -11.67 16.74
C SER A 389 -9.02 -12.13 17.21
N GLU A 390 -8.92 -13.26 17.90
CA GLU A 390 -7.64 -13.76 18.43
C GLU A 390 -6.69 -14.19 17.30
N LYS A 391 -7.19 -14.92 16.29
CA LYS A 391 -6.37 -15.28 15.12
C LYS A 391 -6.01 -14.07 14.27
N ALA A 392 -6.89 -13.06 14.21
CA ALA A 392 -6.59 -11.81 13.53
C ALA A 392 -5.43 -11.07 14.22
N GLU A 393 -5.41 -11.01 15.55
CA GLU A 393 -4.30 -10.46 16.34
C GLU A 393 -2.98 -11.18 16.01
N GLN A 394 -2.98 -12.52 16.06
CA GLN A 394 -1.79 -13.33 15.74
C GLN A 394 -1.28 -13.11 14.31
N GLN A 395 -2.19 -13.01 13.33
CA GLN A 395 -1.82 -12.75 11.94
C GLN A 395 -1.21 -11.36 11.76
N ILE A 396 -1.77 -10.35 12.43
CA ILE A 396 -1.27 -8.97 12.42
C ILE A 396 0.13 -8.92 13.06
N GLU A 397 0.30 -9.50 14.25
CA GLU A 397 1.60 -9.52 14.95
C GLU A 397 2.70 -10.17 14.11
N LYS A 398 2.37 -11.30 13.45
CA LYS A 398 3.29 -11.97 12.53
C LYS A 398 3.75 -11.03 11.41
N LEU A 399 2.83 -10.31 10.76
CA LEU A 399 3.17 -9.37 9.69
C LEU A 399 3.91 -8.14 10.21
N MET A 400 3.53 -7.60 11.37
CA MET A 400 4.25 -6.48 12.01
C MET A 400 5.69 -6.87 12.37
N LEU A 401 5.91 -8.10 12.84
CA LEU A 401 7.25 -8.62 13.10
C LEU A 401 8.09 -8.71 11.82
N GLU A 402 7.51 -9.12 10.69
CA GLU A 402 8.22 -9.11 9.41
C GLU A 402 8.57 -7.68 8.96
N VAL A 403 7.71 -6.70 9.20
CA VAL A 403 8.04 -5.28 8.95
C VAL A 403 9.12 -4.77 9.91
N LYS A 404 9.09 -5.16 11.19
CA LYS A 404 10.13 -4.79 12.17
C LYS A 404 11.50 -5.33 11.79
N LYS A 405 11.59 -6.55 11.25
CA LYS A 405 12.86 -7.12 10.75
C LYS A 405 13.52 -6.28 9.66
N VAL A 406 12.74 -5.47 8.94
CA VAL A 406 13.23 -4.55 7.90
C VAL A 406 13.13 -3.07 8.30
N ASP A 407 12.74 -2.78 9.54
CA ASP A 407 12.46 -1.42 10.05
C ASP A 407 11.69 -0.56 9.03
N GLY A 408 10.61 -1.15 8.49
CA GLY A 408 9.75 -0.52 7.48
C GLY A 408 8.48 0.10 8.04
N THR A 409 7.50 0.35 7.17
CA THR A 409 6.21 0.94 7.57
C THR A 409 5.09 -0.10 7.48
N PHE A 410 4.43 -0.39 8.59
CA PHE A 410 3.25 -1.25 8.62
C PHE A 410 1.99 -0.40 8.45
N ILE A 411 1.20 -0.64 7.40
CA ILE A 411 -0.04 0.08 7.15
C ILE A 411 -1.24 -0.87 7.31
N SER A 412 -2.19 -0.47 8.14
CA SER A 412 -3.45 -1.18 8.36
C SER A 412 -4.66 -0.41 7.79
N LEU A 413 -5.64 -1.16 7.27
CA LEU A 413 -6.87 -0.65 6.70
C LEU A 413 -8.08 -1.10 7.54
N TRP A 414 -8.88 -0.14 7.97
CA TRP A 414 -10.05 -0.36 8.80
C TRP A 414 -11.24 0.44 8.27
N HIS A 415 -12.43 0.04 8.67
CA HIS A 415 -13.67 0.77 8.39
C HIS A 415 -14.31 1.20 9.70
N ASN A 416 -14.90 2.39 9.77
CA ASN A 416 -15.58 2.84 10.99
C ASN A 416 -16.67 1.85 11.46
N GLU A 417 -17.28 1.12 10.52
CA GLU A 417 -18.31 0.12 10.79
C GLU A 417 -17.81 -1.17 11.44
N SER A 418 -16.53 -1.54 11.28
CA SER A 418 -15.96 -2.70 11.95
C SER A 418 -15.66 -2.43 13.42
N LEU A 419 -15.51 -1.17 13.81
CA LEU A 419 -15.24 -0.76 15.19
C LEU A 419 -16.51 -0.52 16.02
N LYS A 420 -17.67 -0.98 15.53
CA LYS A 420 -18.96 -0.92 16.24
C LYS A 420 -19.06 -1.88 17.42
N ASP A 421 -18.11 -2.82 17.53
CA ASP A 421 -17.95 -3.79 18.62
C ASP A 421 -19.24 -4.53 19.00
N SER A 422 -19.93 -5.04 17.99
CA SER A 422 -21.20 -5.75 18.18
C SER A 422 -21.55 -6.63 16.98
N GLY A 423 -22.40 -7.63 17.21
CA GLY A 423 -22.75 -8.63 16.21
C GLY A 423 -21.50 -9.33 15.70
N GLN A 424 -21.34 -9.42 14.39
CA GLN A 424 -20.19 -10.05 13.78
C GLN A 424 -18.83 -9.37 14.07
N TRP A 425 -18.84 -8.12 14.54
CA TRP A 425 -17.63 -7.33 14.82
C TRP A 425 -17.33 -7.23 16.32
N LEU A 426 -17.97 -8.05 17.15
CA LEU A 426 -17.68 -8.12 18.58
C LEU A 426 -16.22 -8.56 18.80
N GLY A 427 -15.48 -7.86 19.65
CA GLY A 427 -14.08 -8.15 19.98
C GLY A 427 -13.07 -7.49 19.03
N TRP A 428 -13.50 -6.90 17.92
CA TRP A 428 -12.58 -6.31 16.92
C TRP A 428 -11.92 -5.01 17.37
N ARG A 429 -12.45 -4.35 18.42
CA ARG A 429 -11.78 -3.23 19.06
C ARG A 429 -10.44 -3.61 19.70
N LYS A 430 -10.37 -4.81 20.29
CA LYS A 430 -9.13 -5.33 20.88
C LYS A 430 -8.05 -5.51 19.82
N VAL A 431 -8.43 -6.06 18.66
CA VAL A 431 -7.54 -6.21 17.50
C VAL A 431 -7.02 -4.85 17.01
N PHE A 432 -7.89 -3.84 16.96
CA PHE A 432 -7.54 -2.47 16.58
C PHE A 432 -6.60 -1.79 17.57
N GLU A 433 -6.86 -1.96 18.87
CA GLU A 433 -6.03 -1.42 19.96
C GLU A 433 -4.65 -2.09 20.00
N GLN A 434 -4.56 -3.39 19.74
CA GLN A 434 -3.29 -4.12 19.74
C GLN A 434 -2.32 -3.67 18.65
N ILE A 435 -2.82 -3.22 17.49
CA ILE A 435 -1.96 -2.59 16.46
C ILE A 435 -1.27 -1.36 17.03
N LEU A 436 -1.99 -0.53 17.79
CA LEU A 436 -1.44 0.67 18.39
C LEU A 436 -0.41 0.34 19.47
N GLU A 437 -0.73 -0.62 20.35
CA GLU A 437 0.19 -1.05 21.41
C GLU A 437 1.49 -1.63 20.84
N THR A 438 1.39 -2.59 19.92
CA THR A 438 2.55 -3.22 19.27
C THR A 438 3.30 -2.23 18.40
N GLY A 439 2.60 -1.38 17.66
CA GLY A 439 3.21 -0.39 16.77
C GLY A 439 4.02 0.63 17.55
N THR A 440 3.44 1.17 18.63
CA THR A 440 4.13 2.11 19.52
C THR A 440 5.33 1.46 20.20
N LYS A 441 5.21 0.19 20.62
CA LYS A 441 6.34 -0.55 21.19
C LYS A 441 7.49 -0.65 20.19
N TYR A 442 7.23 -1.12 18.97
CA TYR A 442 8.26 -1.31 17.95
C TYR A 442 8.88 -0.03 17.42
N GLU A 443 8.14 1.09 17.43
CA GLU A 443 8.67 2.40 17.05
C GLU A 443 9.61 2.99 18.11
N ASN A 444 9.45 2.61 19.38
CA ASN A 444 10.30 3.04 20.50
C ASN A 444 11.51 2.12 20.78
N GLU A 445 11.61 0.98 20.10
CA GLU A 445 12.74 0.02 20.12
C GLU A 445 13.73 0.31 18.99
#